data_AF-A0A534YHG7-F1
#
_entry.id   AF-A0A534YHG7-F1
#
_cell.length_a   1.000
_cell.length_b   1.000
_cell.length_c   1.000
_cell.angle_alpha   90.00
_cell.angle_beta   90.00
_cell.angle_gamma   90.00
#
_symmetry.space_group_name_H-M   'P 1'
#
loop_
_entity.id
_entity.type
_entity.pdbx_description
1 polymer ?
#
loop_
_entity_poly.entity_id
_entity_poly.type
_entity_poly.pdbx_seq_one_letter_code
_entity_poly.pdbx_strand_id
1 'polypeptide(L)'
;MLHVLFAEQRVGLGHLKPFTDGLPLLQEAAQRFPPERVAARTGIGANEIRKLARDFAAAPSAVAYGRVGTCTQAFGGLTSWLIVALNAVTGNLDREGGFLFTTPAADLIDLASRTRDRGHFGVWKSRVRGLPEFGGELPAATLAEEIDTEGDGRIRALVTFAGNPVLSTPNGARLDRALSKLDFMVSIDLYRNETTRHANLILPTSFGFERDHYDLAFYALAVRNAARYARPLVRPPRGVRGDFEVLLDLAMSVRRHGGGKRGRGLGLTLRASRLLGARRVLDLMLRFGPHRLSLRKLLKNPHGIDLGPLRPQLPGRLGTRDKRIALAPKLFLDDLGRLEASLS
;
A
#
# COMPACT_ATOMS: atom_id res chain seq x y z
N MET A 1 -20.86 3.32 -14.82
CA MET A 1 -21.29 1.95 -14.45
C MET A 1 -22.21 1.93 -13.25
N LEU A 2 -21.78 2.39 -12.05
CA LEU A 2 -22.64 2.40 -10.85
C LEU A 2 -24.01 3.06 -11.08
N HIS A 3 -24.05 4.19 -11.80
CA HIS A 3 -25.31 4.84 -12.21
C HIS A 3 -26.29 3.86 -12.84
N VAL A 4 -25.83 3.09 -13.83
CA VAL A 4 -26.65 2.12 -14.58
C VAL A 4 -27.10 0.99 -13.66
N LEU A 5 -26.22 0.50 -12.77
CA LEU A 5 -26.58 -0.56 -11.83
C LEU A 5 -27.69 -0.13 -10.86
N PHE A 6 -27.64 1.10 -10.35
CA PHE A 6 -28.69 1.64 -9.50
C PHE A 6 -29.97 1.92 -10.29
N ALA A 7 -29.87 2.57 -11.44
CA ALA A 7 -31.02 2.95 -12.27
C ALA A 7 -31.80 1.72 -12.77
N GLU A 8 -31.11 0.63 -13.09
CA GLU A 8 -31.72 -0.63 -13.55
C GLU A 8 -31.98 -1.63 -12.42
N GLN A 9 -31.84 -1.22 -11.15
CA GLN A 9 -32.07 -2.09 -9.99
C GLN A 9 -31.25 -3.40 -9.99
N ARG A 10 -30.01 -3.34 -10.49
CA ARG A 10 -29.06 -4.47 -10.60
C ARG A 10 -28.08 -4.56 -9.43
N VAL A 11 -28.28 -3.77 -8.37
CA VAL A 11 -27.45 -3.78 -7.18
C VAL A 11 -27.84 -4.95 -6.28
N GLY A 12 -26.86 -5.77 -5.91
CA GLY A 12 -27.02 -6.90 -5.00
C GLY A 12 -25.78 -7.08 -4.12
N LEU A 13 -25.85 -6.64 -2.86
CA LEU A 13 -24.76 -6.82 -1.89
C LEU A 13 -24.54 -8.30 -1.49
N GLY A 14 -25.55 -9.16 -1.68
CA GLY A 14 -25.50 -10.57 -1.30
C GLY A 14 -25.05 -10.76 0.15
N HIS A 15 -23.99 -11.55 0.34
CA HIS A 15 -23.40 -11.87 1.64
C HIS A 15 -22.84 -10.66 2.40
N LEU A 16 -22.61 -9.52 1.74
CA LEU A 16 -22.09 -8.29 2.35
C LEU A 16 -23.17 -7.47 3.07
N LYS A 17 -24.46 -7.71 2.77
CA LYS A 17 -25.60 -6.92 3.27
C LYS A 17 -25.60 -6.71 4.79
N PRO A 18 -25.30 -7.71 5.64
CA PRO A 18 -25.38 -7.54 7.11
C PRO A 18 -24.37 -6.54 7.69
N PHE A 19 -23.28 -6.27 6.98
CA PHE A 19 -22.13 -5.48 7.47
C PHE A 19 -21.70 -4.39 6.50
N THR A 20 -22.63 -3.85 5.72
CA THR A 20 -22.36 -2.79 4.75
C THR A 20 -23.29 -1.59 4.97
N ASP A 21 -22.72 -0.40 5.03
CA ASP A 21 -23.42 0.88 5.21
C ASP A 21 -23.17 1.83 4.03
N GLY A 22 -24.00 2.88 3.92
CA GLY A 22 -23.80 3.96 2.96
C GLY A 22 -24.27 3.69 1.53
N LEU A 23 -25.04 2.61 1.30
CA LEU A 23 -25.58 2.30 -0.03
C LEU A 23 -26.48 3.43 -0.60
N PRO A 24 -27.40 4.06 0.16
CA PRO A 24 -28.20 5.17 -0.36
C PRO A 24 -27.35 6.38 -0.78
N LEU A 25 -26.33 6.74 0.01
CA LEU A 25 -25.40 7.83 -0.32
C LEU A 25 -24.59 7.52 -1.58
N LEU A 26 -24.19 6.26 -1.78
CA LEU A 26 -23.52 5.83 -3.02
C LEU A 26 -24.46 5.94 -4.23
N GLN A 27 -25.74 5.63 -4.06
CA GLN A 27 -26.75 5.77 -5.11
C GLN A 27 -26.92 7.24 -5.53
N GLU A 28 -27.09 8.15 -4.56
CA GLU A 28 -27.18 9.59 -4.80
C GLU A 28 -25.92 10.11 -5.53
N ALA A 29 -24.73 9.71 -5.08
CA ALA A 29 -23.48 10.04 -5.74
C ALA A 29 -23.44 9.54 -7.20
N ALA A 30 -23.87 8.30 -7.45
CA ALA A 30 -23.85 7.70 -8.78
C ALA A 30 -24.86 8.36 -9.74
N GLN A 31 -26.00 8.87 -9.25
CA GLN A 31 -26.99 9.57 -10.07
C GLN A 31 -26.41 10.79 -10.80
N ARG A 32 -25.41 11.45 -10.21
CA ARG A 32 -24.73 12.62 -10.80
C ARG A 32 -23.95 12.29 -12.08
N PHE A 33 -23.67 11.02 -12.37
CA PHE A 33 -22.82 10.59 -13.49
C PHE A 33 -23.56 9.64 -14.46
N PRO A 34 -24.62 10.10 -15.16
CA PRO A 34 -25.25 9.30 -16.21
C PRO A 34 -24.26 9.02 -17.35
N PRO A 35 -24.41 7.90 -18.08
CA PRO A 35 -23.52 7.53 -19.19
C PRO A 35 -23.30 8.64 -20.20
N GLU A 36 -24.34 9.41 -20.54
CA GLU A 36 -24.29 10.55 -21.47
C GLU A 36 -23.30 11.62 -21.01
N ARG A 37 -23.31 11.95 -19.72
CA ARG A 37 -22.46 13.01 -19.14
C ARG A 37 -20.98 12.63 -19.18
N VAL A 38 -20.66 11.35 -19.06
CA VAL A 38 -19.28 10.88 -18.96
C VAL A 38 -18.69 10.39 -20.28
N ALA A 39 -19.52 10.11 -21.29
CA ALA A 39 -19.10 9.48 -22.54
C ALA A 39 -18.00 10.25 -23.28
N ALA A 40 -18.13 11.58 -23.40
CA ALA A 40 -17.13 12.41 -24.05
C ALA A 40 -15.78 12.38 -23.31
N ARG A 41 -15.80 12.40 -21.98
CA ARG A 41 -14.57 12.39 -21.16
C ARG A 41 -13.86 11.05 -21.17
N THR A 42 -14.62 9.95 -21.14
CA THR A 42 -14.06 8.60 -21.13
C THR A 42 -13.67 8.11 -22.52
N GLY A 43 -14.22 8.71 -23.58
CA GLY A 43 -14.12 8.19 -24.94
C GLY A 43 -14.91 6.91 -25.17
N ILE A 44 -15.81 6.53 -24.25
CA ILE A 44 -16.64 5.33 -24.32
C ILE A 44 -18.10 5.76 -24.48
N GLY A 45 -18.73 5.31 -25.56
CA GLY A 45 -20.13 5.64 -25.84
C GLY A 45 -21.08 5.25 -24.71
N ALA A 46 -22.17 6.01 -24.56
CA ALA A 46 -23.12 5.83 -23.47
C ALA A 46 -23.77 4.43 -23.48
N ASN A 47 -24.01 3.86 -24.67
CA ASN A 47 -24.53 2.51 -24.84
C ASN A 47 -23.52 1.45 -24.42
N GLU A 48 -22.25 1.62 -24.75
CA GLU A 48 -21.16 0.75 -24.35
C GLU A 48 -20.97 0.76 -22.83
N ILE A 49 -21.07 1.94 -22.18
CA ILE A 49 -21.03 2.04 -20.71
C ILE A 49 -22.18 1.26 -20.07
N ARG A 50 -23.40 1.36 -20.63
CA ARG A 50 -24.55 0.59 -20.15
C ARG A 50 -24.33 -0.91 -20.34
N LYS A 51 -23.89 -1.31 -21.53
CA LYS A 51 -23.58 -2.70 -21.85
C LYS A 51 -22.54 -3.27 -20.89
N LEU A 52 -21.42 -2.56 -20.66
CA LEU A 52 -20.39 -2.97 -19.70
C LEU A 52 -20.95 -3.15 -18.29
N ALA A 53 -21.81 -2.23 -17.82
CA ALA A 53 -22.42 -2.36 -16.51
C ALA A 53 -23.34 -3.58 -16.40
N ARG A 54 -24.18 -3.82 -17.42
CA ARG A 54 -25.09 -4.97 -17.49
C ARG A 54 -24.33 -6.29 -17.57
N ASP A 55 -23.35 -6.38 -18.47
CA ASP A 55 -22.52 -7.56 -18.66
C ASP A 55 -21.76 -7.90 -17.36
N PHE A 56 -21.17 -6.88 -16.71
CA PHE A 56 -20.47 -7.07 -15.43
C PHE A 56 -21.39 -7.58 -14.31
N ALA A 57 -22.63 -7.07 -14.23
CA ALA A 57 -23.60 -7.52 -13.23
C ALA A 57 -24.21 -8.90 -13.52
N ALA A 58 -24.34 -9.27 -14.81
CA ALA A 58 -24.91 -10.54 -15.23
C ALA A 58 -23.90 -11.69 -15.23
N ALA A 59 -22.60 -11.40 -15.27
CA ALA A 59 -21.54 -12.40 -15.29
C ALA A 59 -21.58 -13.30 -14.04
N PRO A 60 -21.46 -14.64 -14.18
CA PRO A 60 -21.38 -15.54 -13.05
C PRO A 60 -20.22 -15.21 -12.10
N SER A 61 -19.11 -14.73 -12.64
CA SER A 61 -17.94 -14.22 -11.90
C SER A 61 -17.41 -12.97 -12.62
N ALA A 62 -17.11 -11.93 -11.84
CA ALA A 62 -16.52 -10.70 -12.35
C ALA A 62 -15.70 -10.01 -11.27
N VAL A 63 -14.62 -9.34 -11.67
CA VAL A 63 -13.80 -8.53 -10.79
C VAL A 63 -13.37 -7.25 -11.51
N ALA A 64 -13.63 -6.11 -10.87
CA ALA A 64 -12.99 -4.85 -11.24
C ALA A 64 -11.69 -4.71 -10.44
N TYR A 65 -10.57 -4.47 -11.12
CA TYR A 65 -9.25 -4.39 -10.50
C TYR A 65 -8.41 -3.28 -11.11
N GLY A 66 -7.71 -2.53 -10.28
CA GLY A 66 -6.87 -1.41 -10.68
C GLY A 66 -5.55 -1.38 -9.92
N ARG A 67 -4.49 -0.87 -10.56
CA ARG A 67 -3.13 -0.76 -10.01
C ARG A 67 -2.48 0.56 -10.42
N VAL A 68 -1.23 0.55 -10.89
CA VAL A 68 -0.43 1.78 -11.11
C VAL A 68 -1.18 2.83 -11.93
N GLY A 69 -1.87 2.43 -13.00
CA GLY A 69 -2.64 3.35 -13.84
C GLY A 69 -3.79 4.06 -13.12
N THR A 70 -4.42 3.43 -12.13
CA THR A 70 -5.49 4.06 -11.34
C THR A 70 -4.96 4.92 -10.21
N CYS A 71 -3.74 4.66 -9.73
CA CYS A 71 -3.15 5.38 -8.59
C CYS A 71 -2.37 6.64 -8.98
N THR A 72 -1.92 6.76 -10.24
CA THR A 72 -1.02 7.82 -10.72
C THR A 72 -1.75 8.95 -11.45
N GLN A 73 -2.97 9.25 -11.02
CA GLN A 73 -3.86 10.24 -11.66
C GLN A 73 -4.59 11.10 -10.63
N ALA A 74 -5.13 12.25 -11.06
CA ALA A 74 -5.64 13.31 -10.20
C ALA A 74 -6.80 12.91 -9.27
N PHE A 75 -7.56 11.89 -9.63
CA PHE A 75 -8.71 11.29 -8.94
C PHE A 75 -8.45 9.82 -8.53
N GLY A 76 -7.20 9.42 -8.32
CA GLY A 76 -6.85 8.01 -8.06
C GLY A 76 -7.47 7.42 -6.79
N GLY A 77 -7.70 8.25 -5.77
CA GLY A 77 -8.45 7.87 -4.57
C GLY A 77 -9.91 7.53 -4.90
N LEU A 78 -10.60 8.38 -5.67
CA LEU A 78 -11.97 8.12 -6.14
C LEU A 78 -12.03 6.85 -6.98
N THR A 79 -11.09 6.66 -7.91
CA THR A 79 -11.08 5.46 -8.75
C THR A 79 -10.89 4.18 -7.93
N SER A 80 -9.96 4.18 -6.97
CA SER A 80 -9.75 3.03 -6.08
C SER A 80 -11.00 2.72 -5.24
N TRP A 81 -11.66 3.76 -4.70
CA TRP A 81 -12.92 3.62 -3.98
C TRP A 81 -14.02 3.03 -4.87
N LEU A 82 -14.22 3.57 -6.07
CA LEU A 82 -15.25 3.13 -7.01
C LEU A 82 -15.02 1.70 -7.51
N ILE A 83 -13.78 1.24 -7.63
CA ILE A 83 -13.45 -0.16 -7.92
C ILE A 83 -13.97 -1.08 -6.81
N VAL A 84 -13.68 -0.74 -5.55
CA VAL A 84 -14.17 -1.53 -4.40
C VAL A 84 -15.69 -1.48 -4.31
N ALA A 85 -16.28 -0.29 -4.49
CA ALA A 85 -17.72 -0.10 -4.48
C ALA A 85 -18.42 -0.91 -5.58
N LEU A 86 -17.89 -0.92 -6.81
CA LEU A 86 -18.43 -1.69 -7.93
C LEU A 86 -18.45 -3.19 -7.63
N ASN A 87 -17.34 -3.76 -7.12
CA ASN A 87 -17.31 -5.16 -6.71
C ASN A 87 -18.29 -5.45 -5.57
N ALA A 88 -18.44 -4.54 -4.62
CA ALA A 88 -19.34 -4.72 -3.48
C ALA A 88 -20.82 -4.69 -3.91
N VAL A 89 -21.24 -3.71 -4.71
CA VAL A 89 -22.64 -3.58 -5.14
C VAL A 89 -23.10 -4.67 -6.10
N THR A 90 -22.19 -5.45 -6.67
CA THR A 90 -22.52 -6.65 -7.47
C THR A 90 -22.24 -7.96 -6.71
N GLY A 91 -21.95 -7.91 -5.40
CA GLY A 91 -21.73 -9.10 -4.58
C GLY A 91 -20.46 -9.88 -4.90
N ASN A 92 -19.51 -9.25 -5.63
CA ASN A 92 -18.23 -9.83 -6.05
C ASN A 92 -17.08 -9.50 -5.09
N LEU A 93 -17.26 -8.57 -4.14
CA LEU A 93 -16.27 -8.34 -3.09
C LEU A 93 -16.30 -9.50 -2.08
N ASP A 94 -15.12 -10.01 -1.74
CA ASP A 94 -14.86 -11.13 -0.82
C ASP A 94 -15.54 -12.46 -1.23
N ARG A 95 -15.53 -12.77 -2.52
CA ARG A 95 -16.12 -13.99 -3.08
C ARG A 95 -15.19 -14.66 -4.08
N GLU A 96 -15.21 -15.99 -4.14
CA GLU A 96 -14.50 -16.74 -5.19
C GLU A 96 -14.99 -16.36 -6.59
N GLY A 97 -14.04 -16.15 -7.52
CA GLY A 97 -14.30 -15.57 -8.84
C GLY A 97 -14.47 -14.04 -8.84
N GLY A 98 -14.40 -13.40 -7.67
CA GLY A 98 -14.47 -11.94 -7.50
C GLY A 98 -13.20 -11.37 -6.88
N PHE A 99 -13.36 -10.30 -6.10
CA PHE A 99 -12.27 -9.61 -5.42
C PHE A 99 -11.98 -10.29 -4.07
N LEU A 100 -10.84 -10.97 -3.95
CA LEU A 100 -10.42 -11.65 -2.71
C LEU A 100 -9.15 -11.05 -2.11
N PHE A 101 -8.96 -11.30 -0.83
CA PHE A 101 -7.79 -10.88 -0.07
C PHE A 101 -6.84 -12.05 0.20
N THR A 102 -5.53 -11.77 0.20
CA THR A 102 -4.51 -12.74 0.58
C THR A 102 -4.55 -13.07 2.07
N THR A 103 -4.05 -14.24 2.42
CA THR A 103 -3.70 -14.65 3.80
C THR A 103 -2.22 -15.06 3.79
N PRO A 104 -1.27 -14.12 3.80
CA PRO A 104 0.16 -14.44 3.73
C PRO A 104 0.63 -15.28 4.92
N ALA A 105 1.66 -16.10 4.75
CA ALA A 105 2.22 -16.88 5.86
C ALA A 105 2.88 -16.02 6.94
N ALA A 106 3.47 -14.89 6.55
CA ALA A 106 3.95 -13.84 7.43
C ALA A 106 3.08 -12.59 7.18
N ASP A 107 1.94 -12.50 7.87
CA ASP A 107 0.90 -11.48 7.63
C ASP A 107 1.14 -10.22 8.48
N LEU A 108 1.64 -9.16 7.85
CA LEU A 108 1.90 -7.87 8.51
C LEU A 108 0.60 -7.15 8.91
N ILE A 109 -0.49 -7.33 8.16
CA ILE A 109 -1.78 -6.69 8.44
C ILE A 109 -2.41 -7.33 9.68
N ASP A 110 -2.36 -8.66 9.77
CA ASP A 110 -2.81 -9.38 10.97
C ASP A 110 -1.96 -9.00 12.19
N LEU A 111 -0.64 -8.93 12.04
CA LEU A 111 0.25 -8.49 13.12
C LEU A 111 -0.08 -7.07 13.60
N ALA A 112 -0.26 -6.12 12.68
CA ALA A 112 -0.66 -4.75 13.00
C ALA A 112 -2.03 -4.72 13.73
N SER A 113 -3.00 -5.49 13.23
CA SER A 113 -4.34 -5.59 13.80
C SER A 113 -4.32 -6.12 15.24
N ARG A 114 -3.47 -7.11 15.55
CA ARG A 114 -3.28 -7.63 16.92
C ARG A 114 -2.71 -6.57 17.88
N THR A 115 -1.96 -5.60 17.36
CA THR A 115 -1.48 -4.43 18.12
C THR A 115 -2.47 -3.26 18.15
N ARG A 116 -3.70 -3.47 17.66
CA ARG A 116 -4.77 -2.46 17.51
C ARG A 116 -4.41 -1.30 16.58
N ASP A 117 -3.38 -1.47 15.76
CA ASP A 117 -3.12 -0.56 14.65
C ASP A 117 -4.10 -0.89 13.52
N ARG A 118 -4.89 0.11 13.14
CA ARG A 118 -5.94 0.01 12.11
C ARG A 118 -5.62 0.89 10.91
N GLY A 119 -4.40 1.43 10.85
CA GLY A 119 -4.06 2.54 9.99
C GLY A 119 -4.72 3.85 10.44
N HIS A 120 -4.26 4.93 9.84
CA HIS A 120 -4.79 6.27 10.06
C HIS A 120 -4.68 7.08 8.78
N PHE A 121 -5.51 8.12 8.68
CA PHE A 121 -5.57 9.02 7.54
C PHE A 121 -5.82 10.44 8.02
N GLY A 122 -5.05 11.40 7.50
CA GLY A 122 -5.23 12.82 7.75
C GLY A 122 -5.02 13.24 9.20
N VAL A 123 -4.28 12.46 10.01
CA VAL A 123 -3.94 12.83 11.40
C VAL A 123 -3.02 14.05 11.41
N TRP A 124 -2.20 14.17 10.38
CA TRP A 124 -1.43 15.35 10.05
C TRP A 124 -1.39 15.52 8.52
N LYS A 125 -0.81 16.63 8.06
CA LYS A 125 -0.81 17.01 6.65
C LYS A 125 0.57 17.44 6.20
N SER A 126 0.84 17.35 4.90
CA SER A 126 2.02 17.99 4.30
C SER A 126 1.98 19.49 4.57
N ARG A 127 3.14 20.09 4.87
CA ARG A 127 3.24 21.49 5.28
C ARG A 127 2.87 22.44 4.15
N VAL A 128 3.29 22.14 2.92
CA VAL A 128 3.15 23.07 1.79
C VAL A 128 1.76 22.97 1.16
N ARG A 129 1.39 21.79 0.66
CA ARG A 129 0.09 21.57 0.00
C ARG A 129 -1.06 21.17 0.91
N GLY A 130 -0.84 20.90 2.20
CA GLY A 130 -1.89 20.45 3.11
C GLY A 130 -2.47 19.07 2.74
N LEU A 131 -1.71 18.20 2.05
CA LEU A 131 -2.19 16.88 1.67
C LEU A 131 -2.25 15.96 2.89
N PRO A 132 -3.31 15.14 3.03
CA PRO A 132 -3.48 14.27 4.19
C PRO A 132 -2.44 13.14 4.19
N GLU A 133 -1.93 12.83 5.37
CA GLU A 133 -1.12 11.64 5.59
C GLU A 133 -1.95 10.34 5.47
N PHE A 134 -1.32 9.24 5.09
CA PHE A 134 -1.88 7.88 5.12
C PHE A 134 -0.86 6.86 5.65
N GLY A 135 -1.20 6.11 6.72
CA GLY A 135 -0.31 5.10 7.33
C GLY A 135 1.05 5.59 7.88
N GLY A 136 1.21 6.90 8.08
CA GLY A 136 2.44 7.58 8.50
C GLY A 136 3.19 8.22 7.34
N GLU A 137 2.65 8.15 6.12
CA GLU A 137 3.32 8.54 4.88
C GLU A 137 2.61 9.71 4.20
N LEU A 138 3.39 10.53 3.47
CA LEU A 138 2.87 11.57 2.59
C LEU A 138 3.05 11.18 1.12
N PRO A 139 2.22 11.72 0.20
CA PRO A 139 2.41 11.51 -1.22
C PRO A 139 3.79 11.97 -1.67
N ALA A 140 4.55 11.13 -2.37
CA ALA A 140 5.90 11.47 -2.85
C ALA A 140 5.96 12.75 -3.71
N ALA A 141 4.84 13.14 -4.32
CA ALA A 141 4.70 14.39 -5.06
C ALA A 141 4.93 15.65 -4.22
N THR A 142 4.87 15.58 -2.88
CA THR A 142 5.17 16.71 -1.98
C THR A 142 6.65 16.78 -1.60
N LEU A 143 7.44 15.74 -1.85
CA LEU A 143 8.81 15.66 -1.30
C LEU A 143 9.68 16.87 -1.70
N ALA A 144 9.66 17.27 -2.97
CA ALA A 144 10.49 18.38 -3.44
C ALA A 144 10.14 19.72 -2.79
N GLU A 145 8.85 20.01 -2.61
CA GLU A 145 8.40 21.27 -2.00
C GLU A 145 8.58 21.28 -0.48
N GLU A 146 8.41 20.14 0.17
CA GLU A 146 8.67 20.00 1.59
C GLU A 146 10.14 20.26 1.93
N ILE A 147 11.04 20.02 0.97
CA ILE A 147 12.48 20.34 1.05
C ILE A 147 12.78 21.79 0.64
N ASP A 148 12.25 22.29 -0.48
CA ASP A 148 12.72 23.55 -1.08
C ASP A 148 11.95 24.81 -0.67
N THR A 149 10.81 24.65 0.01
CA THR A 149 10.00 25.77 0.54
C THR A 149 10.48 26.10 1.95
N GLU A 150 10.90 27.34 2.19
CA GLU A 150 11.35 27.77 3.53
C GLU A 150 10.21 27.78 4.56
N GLY A 151 10.57 27.82 5.85
CA GLY A 151 9.64 27.88 6.97
C GLY A 151 9.85 26.79 8.02
N ASP A 152 9.13 26.92 9.13
CA ASP A 152 9.19 25.94 10.21
C ASP A 152 8.74 24.55 9.73
N GLY A 153 9.45 23.50 10.18
CA GLY A 153 9.19 22.13 9.75
C GLY A 153 9.67 21.75 8.34
N ARG A 154 10.43 22.60 7.63
CA ARG A 154 11.08 22.25 6.37
C ARG A 154 11.93 20.97 6.52
N ILE A 155 11.90 20.09 5.51
CA ILE A 155 12.73 18.89 5.50
C ILE A 155 14.19 19.28 5.30
N ARG A 156 15.01 19.05 6.33
CA ARG A 156 16.44 19.36 6.36
C ARG A 156 17.33 18.14 6.15
N ALA A 157 16.79 16.94 6.39
CA ALA A 157 17.52 15.70 6.19
C ALA A 157 16.64 14.60 5.58
N LEU A 158 17.27 13.73 4.77
CA LEU A 158 16.59 12.63 4.09
C LEU A 158 17.39 11.33 4.25
N VAL A 159 16.68 10.23 4.53
CA VAL A 159 17.23 8.88 4.44
C VAL A 159 16.53 8.17 3.29
N THR A 160 17.28 7.74 2.28
CA THR A 160 16.77 6.89 1.19
C THR A 160 17.26 5.46 1.37
N PHE A 161 16.41 4.49 1.05
CA PHE A 161 16.75 3.06 1.07
C PHE A 161 16.36 2.43 -0.26
N ALA A 162 17.35 1.88 -0.98
CA ALA A 162 17.20 1.20 -2.26
C ALA A 162 16.26 1.95 -3.24
N GLY A 163 16.50 3.25 -3.43
CA GLY A 163 15.55 4.13 -4.10
C GLY A 163 16.19 5.28 -4.86
N ASN A 164 15.59 5.62 -6.00
CA ASN A 164 16.00 6.72 -6.86
C ASN A 164 14.83 7.68 -7.15
N PRO A 165 14.30 8.39 -6.14
CA PRO A 165 13.16 9.28 -6.28
C PRO A 165 13.32 10.40 -7.31
N VAL A 166 14.54 10.82 -7.65
CA VAL A 166 14.75 11.74 -8.78
C VAL A 166 14.17 11.18 -10.09
N LEU A 167 14.21 9.87 -10.31
CA LEU A 167 13.61 9.23 -11.48
C LEU A 167 12.24 8.60 -11.19
N SER A 168 11.98 8.18 -9.95
CA SER A 168 10.78 7.39 -9.60
C SER A 168 9.66 8.22 -8.96
N THR A 169 9.78 9.54 -8.88
CA THR A 169 8.73 10.44 -8.35
C THR A 169 8.40 11.58 -9.32
N PRO A 170 7.21 12.20 -9.22
CA PRO A 170 6.86 13.34 -10.07
C PRO A 170 7.81 14.52 -9.89
N ASN A 171 8.06 15.23 -10.99
CA ASN A 171 8.91 16.43 -11.00
C ASN A 171 10.35 16.18 -10.49
N GLY A 172 10.96 15.11 -11.01
CA GLY A 172 12.34 14.72 -10.71
C GLY A 172 13.37 15.85 -10.83
N ALA A 173 13.23 16.72 -11.83
CA ALA A 173 14.13 17.87 -12.01
C ALA A 173 14.06 18.89 -10.85
N ARG A 174 12.85 19.13 -10.30
CA ARG A 174 12.73 19.96 -9.09
C ARG A 174 13.31 19.24 -7.88
N LEU A 175 13.01 17.94 -7.73
CA LEU A 175 13.54 17.15 -6.61
C LEU A 175 15.07 17.13 -6.61
N ASP A 176 15.70 16.90 -7.77
CA ASP A 176 17.16 16.92 -7.93
C ASP A 176 17.79 18.23 -7.42
N ARG A 177 17.21 19.38 -7.75
CA ARG A 177 17.64 20.67 -7.20
C ARG A 177 17.34 20.80 -5.71
N ALA A 178 16.19 20.32 -5.24
CA ALA A 178 15.80 20.40 -3.84
C ALA A 178 16.74 19.59 -2.94
N LEU A 179 17.16 18.39 -3.38
CA LEU A 179 18.09 17.53 -2.62
C LEU A 179 19.41 18.24 -2.30
N SER A 180 19.92 19.09 -3.19
CA SER A 180 21.13 19.88 -2.95
C SER A 180 21.02 20.90 -1.80
N LYS A 181 19.78 21.20 -1.36
CA LYS A 181 19.50 22.14 -0.24
C LYS A 181 19.39 21.44 1.11
N LEU A 182 19.43 20.11 1.16
CA LEU A 182 19.41 19.35 2.42
C LEU A 182 20.71 19.61 3.19
N ASP A 183 20.61 19.68 4.52
CA ASP A 183 21.80 19.74 5.37
C ASP A 183 22.48 18.38 5.51
N PHE A 184 21.68 17.31 5.42
CA PHE A 184 22.21 15.95 5.55
C PHE A 184 21.36 14.92 4.82
N MET A 185 22.01 14.05 4.05
CA MET A 185 21.36 12.98 3.32
C MET A 185 22.14 11.68 3.46
N VAL A 186 21.42 10.61 3.82
CA VAL A 186 21.95 9.25 3.88
C VAL A 186 21.26 8.42 2.80
N SER A 187 22.05 7.70 2.00
CA SER A 187 21.54 6.74 1.04
C SER A 187 22.03 5.34 1.36
N ILE A 188 21.10 4.46 1.69
CA ILE A 188 21.36 3.03 1.87
C ILE A 188 21.11 2.38 0.51
N ASP A 189 22.16 2.31 -0.29
CA ASP A 189 22.11 1.88 -1.68
C ASP A 189 23.45 1.27 -2.10
N LEU A 190 23.42 0.39 -3.08
CA LEU A 190 24.59 -0.29 -3.64
C LEU A 190 25.07 0.34 -4.97
N TYR A 191 24.32 1.31 -5.52
CA TYR A 191 24.71 2.09 -6.69
C TYR A 191 24.74 3.60 -6.43
N ARG A 192 25.64 4.28 -7.15
CA ARG A 192 25.54 5.74 -7.34
C ARG A 192 24.53 6.03 -8.45
N ASN A 193 23.50 6.80 -8.13
CA ASN A 193 22.41 7.19 -9.03
C ASN A 193 22.09 8.69 -8.89
N GLU A 194 21.10 9.17 -9.62
CA GLU A 194 20.68 10.58 -9.68
C GLU A 194 20.27 11.13 -8.31
N THR A 195 19.74 10.28 -7.44
CA THR A 195 19.40 10.63 -6.06
C THR A 195 20.63 10.52 -5.15
N THR A 196 21.33 9.39 -5.17
CA THR A 196 22.38 9.11 -4.18
C THR A 196 23.64 9.96 -4.36
N ARG A 197 23.83 10.60 -5.52
CA ARG A 197 24.90 11.60 -5.73
C ARG A 197 24.80 12.82 -4.81
N HIS A 198 23.63 13.08 -4.23
CA HIS A 198 23.40 14.16 -3.26
C HIS A 198 23.69 13.74 -1.81
N ALA A 199 23.91 12.45 -1.55
CA ALA A 199 24.08 11.95 -0.20
C ALA A 199 25.43 12.36 0.40
N ASN A 200 25.41 12.82 1.66
CA ASN A 200 26.61 13.01 2.47
C ASN A 200 27.21 11.67 2.91
N LEU A 201 26.38 10.64 3.05
CA LEU A 201 26.78 9.30 3.44
C LEU A 201 26.05 8.25 2.60
N ILE A 202 26.82 7.43 1.88
CA ILE A 202 26.29 6.24 1.19
C ILE A 202 26.68 5.00 2.01
N LEU A 203 25.69 4.21 2.40
CA LEU A 203 25.84 2.98 3.15
C LEU A 203 25.56 1.78 2.22
N PRO A 204 26.59 1.13 1.66
CA PRO A 204 26.40 -0.02 0.78
C PRO A 204 25.89 -1.23 1.56
N THR A 205 24.90 -1.92 0.99
CA THR A 205 24.36 -3.17 1.53
C THR A 205 24.54 -4.32 0.55
N SER A 206 24.26 -5.54 1.02
CA SER A 206 24.43 -6.76 0.22
C SER A 206 23.50 -6.82 -1.00
N PHE A 207 24.04 -7.35 -2.10
CA PHE A 207 23.30 -7.55 -3.34
C PHE A 207 22.29 -8.72 -3.21
N GLY A 208 21.30 -8.77 -4.10
CA GLY A 208 20.16 -9.70 -4.01
C GLY A 208 20.55 -11.18 -3.83
N PHE A 209 21.61 -11.64 -4.50
CA PHE A 209 22.07 -13.05 -4.40
C PHE A 209 22.95 -13.33 -3.18
N GLU A 210 23.35 -12.30 -2.43
CA GLU A 210 24.24 -12.40 -1.26
C GLU A 210 23.47 -12.51 0.07
N ARG A 211 22.13 -12.47 0.02
CA ARG A 211 21.28 -12.41 1.21
C ARG A 211 20.11 -13.38 1.16
N ASP A 212 19.56 -13.64 2.34
CA ASP A 212 18.30 -14.37 2.46
C ASP A 212 17.16 -13.54 1.86
N HIS A 213 16.21 -14.23 1.24
CA HIS A 213 15.04 -13.59 0.64
C HIS A 213 13.76 -14.33 1.01
N TYR A 214 12.82 -13.56 1.56
CA TYR A 214 11.42 -13.92 1.75
C TYR A 214 10.60 -12.67 1.42
N ASP A 215 9.62 -12.81 0.52
CA ASP A 215 8.87 -11.67 0.03
C ASP A 215 7.69 -11.32 0.96
N LEU A 216 7.85 -10.32 1.81
CA LEU A 216 6.75 -9.87 2.69
C LEU A 216 5.66 -9.11 1.93
N ALA A 217 6.02 -8.40 0.85
CA ALA A 217 5.12 -7.44 0.20
C ALA A 217 4.27 -8.10 -0.89
N PHE A 218 4.87 -8.86 -1.80
CA PHE A 218 4.14 -9.47 -2.91
C PHE A 218 3.29 -10.66 -2.47
N TYR A 219 3.59 -11.33 -1.35
CA TYR A 219 2.63 -12.30 -0.80
C TYR A 219 1.34 -11.67 -0.30
N ALA A 220 1.33 -10.38 0.08
CA ALA A 220 0.13 -9.63 0.40
C ALA A 220 -0.67 -9.18 -0.84
N LEU A 221 -0.14 -9.40 -2.05
CA LEU A 221 -0.71 -8.99 -3.33
C LEU A 221 -0.86 -10.14 -4.31
N ALA A 222 -0.58 -11.37 -3.87
CA ALA A 222 -0.61 -12.56 -4.69
C ALA A 222 -2.05 -13.00 -4.99
N VAL A 223 -2.24 -13.67 -6.12
CA VAL A 223 -3.55 -14.28 -6.48
C VAL A 223 -3.75 -15.66 -5.86
N ARG A 224 -2.78 -16.14 -5.09
CA ARG A 224 -2.80 -17.42 -4.38
C ARG A 224 -1.88 -17.34 -3.17
N ASN A 225 -2.24 -18.02 -2.08
CA ASN A 225 -1.40 -18.03 -0.89
C ASN A 225 -0.20 -18.95 -1.13
N ALA A 226 1.01 -18.41 -0.95
CA ALA A 226 2.24 -19.17 -1.10
C ALA A 226 3.30 -18.66 -0.11
N ALA A 227 4.32 -19.48 0.10
CA ALA A 227 5.49 -19.08 0.87
C ALA A 227 6.74 -19.75 0.31
N ARG A 228 7.78 -18.96 0.06
CA ARG A 228 9.08 -19.42 -0.39
C ARG A 228 10.17 -18.64 0.31
N TYR A 229 11.22 -19.37 0.68
CA TYR A 229 12.43 -18.80 1.22
C TYR A 229 13.60 -19.16 0.30
N ALA A 230 14.39 -18.17 -0.09
CA ALA A 230 15.62 -18.37 -0.83
C ALA A 230 16.83 -18.04 0.05
N ARG A 231 17.81 -18.94 0.03
CA ARG A 231 19.13 -18.74 0.67
C ARG A 231 20.00 -17.88 -0.26
N PRO A 232 21.00 -17.17 0.30
CA PRO A 232 22.08 -16.60 -0.50
C PRO A 232 22.67 -17.65 -1.45
N LEU A 233 22.85 -17.28 -2.71
CA LEU A 233 23.57 -18.10 -3.70
C LEU A 233 25.08 -17.88 -3.60
N VAL A 234 25.48 -16.67 -3.21
CA VAL A 234 26.88 -16.28 -3.03
C VAL A 234 27.09 -15.69 -1.64
N ARG A 235 28.33 -15.71 -1.15
CA ARG A 235 28.68 -15.04 0.10
C ARG A 235 28.84 -13.54 -0.16
N PRO A 236 28.36 -12.65 0.73
CA PRO A 236 28.64 -11.23 0.60
C PRO A 236 30.15 -10.97 0.71
N PRO A 237 30.68 -9.96 0.01
CA PRO A 237 32.06 -9.51 0.17
C PRO A 237 32.37 -9.16 1.63
N ARG A 238 33.65 -9.27 2.02
CA ARG A 238 34.08 -8.96 3.39
C ARG A 238 33.72 -7.52 3.75
N GLY A 239 33.05 -7.35 4.89
CA GLY A 239 32.64 -6.03 5.41
C GLY A 239 31.29 -5.53 4.89
N VAL A 240 30.70 -6.17 3.88
CA VAL A 240 29.35 -5.85 3.41
C VAL A 240 28.32 -6.37 4.40
N ARG A 241 27.34 -5.53 4.72
CA ARG A 241 26.28 -5.81 5.70
C ARG A 241 24.92 -5.92 5.02
N GLY A 242 24.01 -6.69 5.60
CA GLY A 242 22.65 -6.81 5.08
C GLY A 242 21.76 -5.63 5.47
N ASP A 243 20.75 -5.35 4.63
CA ASP A 243 19.78 -4.26 4.82
C ASP A 243 19.20 -4.24 6.25
N PHE A 244 18.78 -5.40 6.74
CA PHE A 244 18.18 -5.56 8.07
C PHE A 244 19.11 -5.07 9.20
N GLU A 245 20.40 -5.34 9.10
CA GLU A 245 21.36 -4.95 10.14
C GLU A 245 21.70 -3.46 10.06
N VAL A 246 21.88 -2.93 8.84
CA VAL A 246 22.18 -1.52 8.62
C VAL A 246 21.01 -0.65 9.09
N LEU A 247 19.78 -1.01 8.73
CA LEU A 247 18.57 -0.28 9.12
C LEU A 247 18.35 -0.29 10.64
N LEU A 248 18.54 -1.44 11.30
CA LEU A 248 18.42 -1.52 12.76
C LEU A 248 19.51 -0.72 13.48
N ASP A 249 20.75 -0.79 13.03
CA ASP A 249 21.84 -0.05 13.65
C ASP A 249 21.68 1.46 13.45
N LEU A 250 21.23 1.89 12.26
CA LEU A 250 20.89 3.29 12.00
C LEU A 250 19.76 3.77 12.93
N ALA A 251 18.67 2.99 13.03
CA ALA A 251 17.55 3.33 13.92
C ALA A 251 17.99 3.40 15.39
N MET A 252 18.83 2.47 15.87
CA MET A 252 19.37 2.50 17.23
C MET A 252 20.32 3.69 17.45
N SER A 253 21.14 4.04 16.45
CA SER A 253 22.05 5.19 16.51
C SER A 253 21.28 6.51 16.61
N VAL A 254 20.27 6.71 15.75
CA VAL A 254 19.40 7.90 15.77
C VAL A 254 18.74 8.05 17.15
N ARG A 255 18.24 6.95 17.72
CA ARG A 255 17.62 6.95 19.06
C ARG A 255 18.60 7.27 20.18
N ARG A 256 19.83 6.75 20.11
CA ARG A 256 20.88 7.04 21.10
C ARG A 256 21.19 8.53 21.18
N HIS A 257 21.03 9.25 20.07
CA HIS A 257 21.24 10.70 19.98
C HIS A 257 19.93 11.51 20.13
N GLY A 258 18.88 10.91 20.69
CA GLY A 258 17.64 11.62 21.05
C GLY A 258 16.61 11.78 19.92
N GLY A 259 16.89 11.26 18.72
CA GLY A 259 15.99 11.32 17.56
C GLY A 259 15.03 10.12 17.43
N GLY A 260 14.12 10.20 16.46
CA GLY A 260 13.13 9.15 16.14
C GLY A 260 11.97 9.03 17.13
N LYS A 261 11.05 8.08 16.88
CA LYS A 261 9.90 7.83 17.76
C LYS A 261 10.35 7.40 19.16
N ARG A 262 9.88 8.07 20.21
CA ARG A 262 10.20 7.71 21.60
C ARG A 262 9.30 6.58 22.10
N GLY A 263 9.85 5.73 22.97
CA GLY A 263 9.13 4.59 23.56
C GLY A 263 10.08 3.53 24.10
N ARG A 264 9.94 3.18 25.39
CA ARG A 264 10.80 2.19 26.05
C ARG A 264 10.72 0.81 25.37
N GLY A 265 9.52 0.39 24.97
CA GLY A 265 9.30 -0.88 24.26
C GLY A 265 10.02 -0.96 22.91
N LEU A 266 9.96 0.12 22.10
CA LEU A 266 10.57 0.13 20.77
C LEU A 266 12.09 -0.07 20.81
N GLY A 267 12.78 0.54 21.79
CA GLY A 267 14.23 0.35 21.94
C GLY A 267 14.62 -1.09 22.28
N LEU A 268 13.83 -1.75 23.14
CA LEU A 268 13.99 -3.17 23.47
C LEU A 268 13.72 -4.04 22.25
N THR A 269 12.64 -3.77 21.50
CA THR A 269 12.31 -4.50 20.27
C THR A 269 13.43 -4.42 19.24
N LEU A 270 13.97 -3.23 18.96
CA LEU A 270 15.07 -3.07 18.00
C LEU A 270 16.32 -3.87 18.40
N ARG A 271 16.70 -3.82 19.69
CA ARG A 271 17.83 -4.59 20.22
C ARG A 271 17.59 -6.10 20.15
N ALA A 272 16.39 -6.54 20.51
CA ALA A 272 16.00 -7.94 20.43
C ALA A 272 16.00 -8.44 18.98
N SER A 273 15.45 -7.67 18.04
CA SER A 273 15.47 -7.96 16.60
C SER A 273 16.90 -8.03 16.06
N ARG A 274 17.79 -7.13 16.49
CA ARG A 274 19.20 -7.14 16.11
C ARG A 274 19.92 -8.40 16.59
N LEU A 275 19.65 -8.82 17.84
CA LEU A 275 20.24 -10.03 18.45
C LEU A 275 19.70 -11.32 17.83
N LEU A 276 18.39 -11.37 17.55
CA LEU A 276 17.75 -12.53 16.93
C LEU A 276 18.15 -12.70 15.46
N GLY A 277 18.33 -11.59 14.74
CA GLY A 277 18.60 -11.58 13.30
C GLY A 277 17.36 -11.87 12.45
N ALA A 278 17.45 -11.50 11.17
CA ALA A 278 16.33 -11.55 10.21
C ALA A 278 15.68 -12.95 10.11
N ARG A 279 16.49 -14.01 10.07
CA ARG A 279 16.00 -15.41 9.96
C ARG A 279 15.12 -15.82 11.12
N ARG A 280 15.51 -15.49 12.36
CA ARG A 280 14.72 -15.86 13.55
C ARG A 280 13.46 -15.02 13.66
N VAL A 281 13.55 -13.72 13.34
CA VAL A 281 12.38 -12.85 13.27
C VAL A 281 11.37 -13.40 12.26
N LEU A 282 11.81 -13.76 11.06
CA LEU A 282 10.96 -14.39 10.05
C LEU A 282 10.38 -15.73 10.53
N ASP A 283 11.19 -16.60 11.15
CA ASP A 283 10.70 -17.89 11.67
C ASP A 283 9.59 -17.69 12.71
N LEU A 284 9.70 -16.69 13.59
CA LEU A 284 8.63 -16.34 14.53
C LEU A 284 7.37 -15.85 13.81
N MET A 285 7.52 -14.98 12.80
CA MET A 285 6.39 -14.51 12.00
C MET A 285 5.66 -15.66 11.30
N LEU A 286 6.40 -16.62 10.73
CA LEU A 286 5.83 -17.80 10.06
C LEU A 286 5.09 -18.73 11.03
N ARG A 287 5.65 -18.92 12.24
CA ARG A 287 5.07 -19.80 13.27
C ARG A 287 3.79 -19.25 13.87
N PHE A 288 3.74 -17.94 14.12
CA PHE A 288 2.58 -17.26 14.70
C PHE A 288 1.63 -16.67 13.67
N GLY A 289 1.99 -16.78 12.39
CA GLY A 289 1.14 -16.45 11.25
C GLY A 289 0.03 -17.49 11.01
N PRO A 290 -0.89 -17.18 10.08
CA PRO A 290 -2.13 -17.93 9.90
C PRO A 290 -1.92 -19.39 9.44
N HIS A 291 -0.80 -19.68 8.77
CA HIS A 291 -0.49 -21.01 8.23
C HIS A 291 0.41 -21.85 9.15
N ARG A 292 0.81 -21.33 10.32
CA ARG A 292 1.67 -21.99 11.32
C ARG A 292 2.90 -22.69 10.70
N LEU A 293 3.61 -21.99 9.82
CA LEU A 293 4.79 -22.49 9.13
C LEU A 293 6.06 -22.34 9.98
N SER A 294 7.19 -22.77 9.44
CA SER A 294 8.51 -22.45 9.98
C SER A 294 9.50 -22.28 8.85
N LEU A 295 10.57 -21.54 9.12
CA LEU A 295 11.69 -21.40 8.19
C LEU A 295 12.31 -22.76 7.86
N ARG A 296 12.39 -23.67 8.82
CA ARG A 296 12.85 -25.06 8.60
C ARG A 296 11.99 -25.79 7.56
N LYS A 297 10.66 -25.61 7.61
CA LYS A 297 9.74 -26.23 6.65
C LYS A 297 9.91 -25.64 5.25
N LEU A 298 10.10 -24.32 5.14
CA LEU A 298 10.39 -23.66 3.85
C LEU A 298 11.73 -24.12 3.26
N LEU A 299 12.77 -24.26 4.09
CA LEU A 299 14.08 -24.75 3.64
C LEU A 299 14.04 -26.19 3.11
N LYS A 300 13.12 -27.03 3.61
CA LYS A 300 12.88 -28.37 3.08
C LYS A 300 12.08 -28.37 1.75
N ASN A 301 11.52 -27.23 1.35
CA ASN A 301 10.69 -27.06 0.15
C ASN A 301 11.25 -25.91 -0.71
N PRO A 302 12.38 -26.10 -1.43
CA PRO A 302 13.11 -25.03 -2.12
C PRO A 302 12.31 -24.34 -3.24
N HIS A 303 11.32 -25.04 -3.79
CA HIS A 303 10.39 -24.50 -4.81
C HIS A 303 9.23 -23.69 -4.20
N GLY A 304 9.17 -23.59 -2.87
CA GLY A 304 8.07 -22.95 -2.14
C GLY A 304 6.97 -23.95 -1.79
N ILE A 305 6.01 -23.46 -1.01
CA ILE A 305 4.82 -24.19 -0.58
C ILE A 305 3.60 -23.43 -1.09
N ASP A 306 2.74 -24.12 -1.83
CA ASP A 306 1.40 -23.65 -2.13
C ASP A 306 0.52 -23.82 -0.87
N LEU A 307 -0.03 -22.71 -0.38
CA LEU A 307 -0.88 -22.66 0.80
C LEU A 307 -2.37 -22.62 0.44
N GLY A 308 -2.67 -22.80 -0.84
CA GLY A 308 -4.02 -22.93 -1.36
C GLY A 308 -4.59 -21.62 -1.93
N PRO A 309 -5.81 -21.70 -2.47
CA PRO A 309 -6.49 -20.55 -3.05
C PRO A 309 -6.82 -19.49 -1.99
N LEU A 310 -7.12 -18.28 -2.47
CA LEU A 310 -7.71 -17.24 -1.64
C LEU A 310 -9.13 -17.67 -1.23
N ARG A 311 -9.56 -17.27 -0.02
CA ARG A 311 -10.89 -17.59 0.51
C ARG A 311 -11.55 -16.32 1.06
N PRO A 312 -12.89 -16.24 1.06
CA PRO A 312 -13.64 -15.20 1.76
C PRO A 312 -13.22 -15.07 3.23
N GLN A 313 -13.07 -13.84 3.71
CA GLN A 313 -12.56 -13.53 5.05
C GLN A 313 -13.31 -12.38 5.77
N LEU A 314 -14.29 -11.74 5.12
CA LEU A 314 -15.13 -10.69 5.70
C LEU A 314 -16.29 -11.31 6.50
N PRO A 315 -16.75 -10.63 7.56
CA PRO A 315 -16.27 -9.34 8.07
C PRO A 315 -15.01 -9.44 8.95
N GLY A 316 -14.52 -10.65 9.27
CA GLY A 316 -13.44 -10.88 10.24
C GLY A 316 -12.16 -10.07 9.97
N ARG A 317 -11.77 -9.97 8.70
CA ARG A 317 -10.56 -9.25 8.24
C ARG A 317 -10.72 -7.72 8.19
N LEU A 318 -11.91 -7.17 8.39
CA LEU A 318 -12.10 -5.70 8.39
C LEU A 318 -11.32 -5.05 9.53
N GLY A 319 -10.53 -4.02 9.23
CA GLY A 319 -9.82 -3.23 10.24
C GLY A 319 -10.72 -2.23 10.99
N THR A 320 -11.94 -1.99 10.49
CA THR A 320 -12.90 -1.04 11.10
C THR A 320 -13.32 -1.48 12.51
N ARG A 321 -13.68 -0.49 13.34
CA ARG A 321 -14.03 -0.72 14.76
C ARG A 321 -15.24 -1.61 14.94
N ASP A 322 -16.24 -1.39 14.09
CA ASP A 322 -17.54 -2.05 14.05
C ASP A 322 -17.57 -3.28 13.13
N LYS A 323 -16.45 -3.58 12.43
CA LYS A 323 -16.36 -4.64 11.41
C LYS A 323 -17.39 -4.45 10.30
N ARG A 324 -17.62 -3.20 9.89
CA ARG A 324 -18.52 -2.83 8.79
C ARG A 324 -17.77 -2.17 7.63
N ILE A 325 -18.35 -2.26 6.45
CA ILE A 325 -17.90 -1.61 5.22
C ILE A 325 -18.66 -0.28 5.09
N ALA A 326 -17.93 0.83 5.02
CA ALA A 326 -18.50 2.12 4.64
C ALA A 326 -18.41 2.29 3.11
N LEU A 327 -19.50 2.05 2.37
CA LEU A 327 -19.50 2.17 0.90
C LEU A 327 -19.42 3.60 0.38
N ALA A 328 -19.78 4.58 1.20
CA ALA A 328 -19.76 5.98 0.82
C ALA A 328 -19.01 6.83 1.86
N PRO A 329 -17.69 6.67 2.01
CA PRO A 329 -16.90 7.48 2.94
C PRO A 329 -16.99 8.96 2.58
N LYS A 330 -17.26 9.82 3.58
CA LYS A 330 -17.41 11.27 3.39
C LYS A 330 -16.24 11.88 2.61
N LEU A 331 -15.01 11.44 2.89
CA LEU A 331 -13.80 11.87 2.19
C LEU A 331 -13.93 11.82 0.66
N PHE A 332 -14.49 10.73 0.14
CA PHE A 332 -14.63 10.55 -1.31
C PHE A 332 -15.88 11.24 -1.85
N LEU A 333 -16.96 11.29 -1.08
CA LEU A 333 -18.15 12.06 -1.45
C LEU A 333 -17.84 13.55 -1.61
N ASP A 334 -17.04 14.12 -0.70
CA ASP A 334 -16.62 15.52 -0.74
C ASP A 334 -15.77 15.84 -2.00
N ASP A 335 -14.98 14.88 -2.49
CA ASP A 335 -14.10 15.06 -3.67
C ASP A 335 -14.85 14.91 -5.01
N LEU A 336 -16.12 14.46 -5.00
CA LEU A 336 -16.93 14.35 -6.23
C LEU A 336 -17.16 15.70 -6.91
N GLY A 337 -17.23 16.80 -6.14
CA GLY A 337 -17.36 18.14 -6.71
C GLY A 337 -16.18 18.52 -7.61
N ARG A 338 -14.96 18.14 -7.21
CA ARG A 338 -13.75 18.35 -8.02
C ARG A 338 -13.78 17.50 -9.30
N LEU A 339 -14.32 16.28 -9.22
CA LEU A 339 -14.50 15.42 -10.38
C LEU A 339 -15.51 16.03 -11.36
N GLU A 340 -16.66 16.50 -10.88
CA GLU A 340 -17.67 17.12 -11.75
C GLU A 340 -17.20 18.41 -12.42
N ALA A 341 -16.44 19.25 -11.69
CA ALA A 341 -15.82 20.43 -12.27
C ALA A 341 -14.87 20.06 -13.43
N SER A 342 -14.26 18.87 -13.42
CA SER A 342 -13.40 18.38 -14.51
C SER A 342 -14.16 17.77 -15.70
N LEU A 343 -15.48 17.61 -15.59
CA LEU A 343 -16.37 17.15 -16.67
C LEU A 343 -17.04 18.30 -17.43
N SER A 344 -16.86 19.54 -16.95
CA SER A 344 -17.45 20.74 -17.54
C SER A 344 -16.61 21.32 -18.66
#